data_AF-A0A962E721-F1
#
_entry.id   AF-A0A962E721-F1
#
_cell.length_a   1.000
_cell.length_b   1.000
_cell.length_c   1.000
_cell.angle_alpha   90.00
_cell.angle_beta   90.00
_cell.angle_gamma   90.00
#
_symmetry.space_group_name_H-M   'P 1'
#
loop_
_entity.id
_entity.type
_entity.pdbx_description
1 polymer ?
#
loop_
_entity_poly.entity_id
_entity_poly.type
_entity_poly.pdbx_seq_one_letter_code
_entity_poly.pdbx_strand_id
1 'polypeptide(L)' 'MRMIRKADLPQKPCTHCGRPMVWRRKWARSWEAVKYCSERCRRERRARP' A
#
# COMPACT_ATOMS: atom_id res chain seq x y z
N MET A 1 4.96 26.89 -0.33
CA MET A 1 5.33 25.50 0.04
C MET A 1 4.05 24.71 0.34
N ARG A 2 3.55 23.86 -0.57
CA ARG A 2 2.37 23.00 -0.26
C ARG A 2 2.83 21.87 0.67
N MET A 3 2.55 22.00 1.96
CA MET A 3 2.73 20.91 2.92
C MET A 3 1.67 19.85 2.64
N ILE A 4 2.05 18.78 1.94
CA ILE A 4 1.21 17.59 1.80
C ILE A 4 1.15 16.94 3.19
N ARG A 5 0.00 17.05 3.85
CA ARG A 5 -0.22 16.38 5.14
C ARG A 5 -0.28 14.88 4.88
N LYS A 6 0.25 14.05 5.79
CA LYS A 6 0.21 12.58 5.67
C LYS A 6 -1.22 12.03 5.53
N ALA A 7 -2.23 12.80 5.95
CA ALA A 7 -3.65 12.47 5.79
C ALA A 7 -4.12 12.53 4.32
N ASP A 8 -3.57 13.43 3.50
CA ASP A 8 -3.88 13.56 2.07
C ASP A 8 -3.16 12.53 1.21
N LEU A 9 -2.18 11.80 1.79
CA LEU A 9 -1.59 10.67 1.09
C LEU A 9 -2.66 9.60 0.96
N PRO A 10 -2.82 9.00 -0.22
CA PRO A 10 -3.78 7.93 -0.39
C PRO A 10 -3.35 6.80 0.55
N GLN A 11 -4.23 6.47 1.48
CA GLN A 11 -4.08 5.35 2.40
C GLN A 11 -5.05 4.28 1.91
N LYS A 12 -4.52 3.17 1.41
CA LYS A 12 -5.33 2.01 1.04
C LYS A 12 -5.16 0.94 2.12
N PRO A 13 -6.21 0.26 2.57
CA PRO A 13 -6.03 -0.89 3.43
C PRO A 13 -5.37 -2.03 2.63
N CYS A 14 -4.41 -2.72 3.25
CA CYS A 14 -3.81 -3.91 2.64
C CYS A 14 -4.87 -5.01 2.53
N THR A 15 -5.09 -5.56 1.33
CA THR A 15 -6.08 -6.63 1.11
C THR A 15 -5.78 -7.92 1.89
N HIS A 16 -4.53 -8.12 2.33
CA HIS A 16 -4.13 -9.32 3.07
C HIS A 16 -4.23 -9.16 4.59
N CYS A 17 -3.72 -8.05 5.14
CA CYS A 17 -3.59 -7.87 6.59
C CYS A 17 -4.44 -6.72 7.15
N GLY A 18 -5.21 -6.01 6.31
CA GLY A 18 -6.07 -4.90 6.73
C GLY A 18 -5.34 -3.65 7.23
N ARG A 19 -4.01 -3.69 7.39
CA ARG A 19 -3.22 -2.58 7.91
C ARG A 19 -3.23 -1.38 6.94
N PRO A 20 -3.21 -0.14 7.46
CA PRO A 20 -3.12 1.06 6.65
C PRO A 20 -1.79 1.06 5.89
N MET A 21 -1.89 1.02 4.56
CA MET A 21 -0.71 1.01 3.70
C MET A 21 -0.11 2.41 3.66
N VAL A 22 1.08 2.56 4.24
CA VAL A 22 1.83 3.82 4.23
C VAL A 22 2.29 4.10 2.81
N TRP A 23 1.93 5.26 2.27
CA TRP A 23 2.38 5.70 0.96
C TRP A 23 3.92 5.76 0.90
N ARG A 24 4.49 5.21 -0.18
CA ARG A 24 5.94 5.23 -0.45
C ARG A 24 6.16 5.89 -1.81
N ARG A 25 7.17 6.77 -1.92
CA ARG A 25 7.54 7.42 -3.19
C ARG A 25 7.77 6.42 -4.33
N LYS A 26 8.33 5.24 -4.03
CA LYS A 26 8.55 4.17 -5.01
C LYS A 26 7.26 3.66 -5.69
N TRP A 27 6.12 3.89 -5.06
CA TRP A 27 4.82 3.48 -5.57
C TRP A 27 4.10 4.57 -6.35
N ALA A 28 4.66 5.78 -6.48
CA ALA A 28 4.00 6.88 -7.20
C ALA A 28 3.50 6.48 -8.60
N ARG A 29 4.23 5.61 -9.32
CA ARG A 29 3.86 5.13 -10.67
C ARG A 29 2.95 3.91 -10.71
N SER A 30 2.82 3.18 -9.61
CA SER A 30 2.10 1.89 -9.59
C SER A 30 1.08 1.80 -8.45
N TRP A 31 0.79 2.92 -7.79
CA TRP A 31 -0.06 3.00 -6.61
C TRP A 31 -1.46 2.43 -6.82
N GLU A 32 -1.98 2.49 -8.05
CA GLU A 32 -3.24 1.87 -8.42
C GLU A 32 -3.17 0.33 -8.42
N ALA A 33 -2.03 -0.22 -8.84
CA ALA A 33 -1.78 -1.66 -8.88
C ALA A 33 -1.34 -2.24 -7.52
N VAL A 34 -0.85 -1.42 -6.58
CA VAL A 34 -0.39 -1.92 -5.27
C VAL A 34 -1.58 -2.17 -4.33
N LYS A 35 -1.84 -3.45 -4.06
CA LYS A 35 -2.90 -3.94 -3.16
C LYS A 35 -2.39 -4.44 -1.79
N TYR A 36 -1.07 -4.52 -1.62
CA TYR A 36 -0.43 -5.11 -0.44
C TYR A 36 0.60 -4.17 0.16
N CYS A 37 0.64 -4.10 1.50
CA CYS A 37 1.58 -3.25 2.23
C CYS A 37 3.05 -3.72 2.13
N SER A 38 3.27 -4.97 1.76
CA SER A 38 4.60 -5.59 1.65
C SER A 38 4.60 -6.72 0.62
N GLU A 39 5.79 -7.07 0.14
CA GLU A 39 5.96 -8.25 -0.71
C GLU A 39 5.62 -9.55 0.01
N ARG A 40 5.81 -9.59 1.34
CA ARG A 40 5.37 -10.71 2.17
C ARG A 40 3.87 -10.95 2.03
N CYS A 41 3.05 -9.92 2.24
CA CYS A 41 1.59 -10.04 2.08
C CYS A 41 1.16 -10.40 0.64
N ARG A 42 1.93 -9.95 -0.37
CA ARG A 42 1.70 -10.35 -1.78
C ARG A 42 1.98 -11.83 -2.01
N ARG A 43 3.06 -12.36 -1.41
CA ARG A 43 3.45 -13.77 -1.50
C ARG A 43 2.51 -14.66 -0.68
N GLU A 44 2.17 -14.26 0.54
CA GLU A 44 1.23 -14.99 1.42
C GLU A 44 -0.16 -15.14 0.78
N ARG A 45 -0.67 -14.14 0.05
CA ARG A 45 -1.92 -14.31 -0.71
C ARG A 45 -1.85 -15.44 -1.74
N ARG A 46 -0.70 -15.62 -2.41
CA ARG A 46 -0.53 -16.71 -3.40
C ARG A 46 -0.32 -18.07 -2.72
N ALA A 47 0.01 -18.09 -1.43
CA ALA A 47 0.32 -19.29 -0.67
C ALA A 47 -0.89 -19.86 0.09
N ARG A 48 -2.05 -19.20 0.05
CA ARG A 48 -3.28 -19.78 0.60
C ARG A 48 -3.94 -20.63 -0.51
N PRO A 49 -4.13 -21.95 -0.30
CA PRO A 49 -4.82 -22.82 -1.26
C PRO A 49 -6.28 -22.38 -1.45
#